data_AF-A0A355U5E9-F1
#
_entry.id   AF-A0A355U5E9-F1
#
_cell.length_a   1.000
_cell.length_b   1.000
_cell.length_c   1.000
_cell.angle_alpha   90.00
_cell.angle_beta   90.00
_cell.angle_gamma   90.00
#
_symmetry.space_group_name_H-M   'P 1'
#
loop_
_entity.id
_entity.type
_entity.pdbx_description
1 polymer ?
#
loop_
_entity_poly.entity_id
_entity_poly.type
_entity_poly.pdbx_seq_one_letter_code
_entity_poly.pdbx_strand_id
1 'polypeptide(L)'
;TLAAQETTPKVSLYGFIRNYYAFDTRESVAGTEDFFYYLPKDENKKGDVDLNEQSSLRYAAITSRIGLNVTGYEYNGFKMGAKIETDFYNGLTGVSGTAVLRLRQAYVTIGKNDWMVTAGQAWHPMAADMPDVFSLNTGAPFGPFSRTPQVKLDYKF
;
A
#
# COMPACT_ATOMS: atom_id res chain seq x y z
N THR A 1 -44.01 -9.88 -14.73
CA THR A 1 -42.54 -10.05 -14.64
C THR A 1 -41.97 -8.76 -14.09
N LEU A 2 -41.53 -8.74 -12.83
CA LEU A 2 -40.84 -7.56 -12.30
C LEU A 2 -39.51 -7.45 -13.05
N ALA A 3 -39.33 -6.37 -13.82
CA ALA A 3 -38.06 -6.07 -14.45
C ALA A 3 -37.00 -5.93 -13.35
N ALA A 4 -35.87 -6.63 -13.49
CA ALA A 4 -34.75 -6.46 -12.58
C ALA A 4 -34.30 -4.99 -12.64
N GLN A 5 -34.28 -4.32 -11.49
CA GLN A 5 -33.81 -2.94 -11.41
C GLN A 5 -32.28 -2.95 -11.52
N GLU A 6 -31.78 -2.45 -12.65
CA GLU A 6 -30.35 -2.26 -12.91
C GLU A 6 -29.97 -0.80 -12.62
N THR A 7 -28.85 -0.58 -11.93
CA THR A 7 -28.34 0.76 -11.66
C THR A 7 -27.03 1.03 -12.39
N THR A 8 -26.80 2.30 -12.75
CA THR A 8 -25.58 2.72 -13.44
C THR A 8 -24.37 2.72 -12.48
N PRO A 9 -23.20 2.22 -12.91
CA PRO A 9 -21.99 2.29 -12.10
C PRO A 9 -21.49 3.73 -11.91
N LYS A 10 -20.97 4.03 -10.73
CA LYS A 10 -20.30 5.28 -10.38
C LYS A 10 -18.79 5.04 -10.28
N VAL A 11 -18.02 5.83 -11.02
CA VAL A 11 -16.56 5.80 -11.01
C VAL A 11 -16.03 6.99 -10.21
N SER A 12 -15.14 6.74 -9.25
CA SER A 12 -14.49 7.79 -8.46
C SER A 12 -12.98 7.61 -8.47
N LEU A 13 -12.25 8.67 -8.78
CA LEU A 13 -10.79 8.75 -8.62
C LEU A 13 -10.45 9.21 -7.20
N TYR A 14 -9.40 8.63 -6.61
CA TYR A 14 -8.84 9.08 -5.34
C TYR A 14 -7.32 8.91 -5.34
N GLY A 15 -6.67 9.52 -4.36
CA GLY A 15 -5.22 9.45 -4.24
C GLY A 15 -4.67 10.56 -3.37
N PHE A 16 -3.34 10.62 -3.32
CA PHE A 16 -2.62 11.71 -2.68
C PHE A 16 -1.19 11.79 -3.24
N ILE A 17 -0.62 13.00 -3.19
CA ILE A 17 0.81 13.21 -3.38
C ILE A 17 1.45 13.21 -2.01
N ARG A 18 2.47 12.37 -1.81
CA ARG A 18 3.22 12.30 -0.55
C ARG A 18 4.70 12.52 -0.82
N ASN A 19 5.20 13.64 -0.30
CA ASN A 19 6.61 13.98 -0.25
C ASN A 19 7.18 13.53 1.09
N TYR A 20 8.19 12.69 1.07
CA TYR A 20 8.86 12.18 2.26
C TYR A 20 10.26 12.77 2.35
N TYR A 21 10.64 13.16 3.56
CA TYR A 21 11.95 13.70 3.88
C TYR A 21 12.48 12.96 5.10
N ALA A 22 13.74 12.54 5.04
CA ALA A 22 14.45 11.97 6.18
C ALA A 22 15.80 12.69 6.31
N PHE A 23 16.10 13.13 7.53
CA PHE A 23 17.40 13.70 7.85
C PHE A 23 18.06 12.82 8.90
N ASP A 24 19.16 12.22 8.51
CA ASP A 24 19.98 11.37 9.37
C ASP A 24 21.26 12.12 9.71
N THR A 25 21.68 12.11 10.97
CA THR A 25 22.97 12.66 11.40
C THR A 25 24.14 11.69 11.19
N ARG A 26 23.83 10.44 10.85
CA ARG A 26 24.77 9.33 10.71
C ARG A 26 24.32 8.40 9.58
N GLU A 27 25.25 7.69 8.97
CA GLU A 27 24.95 6.60 8.06
C GLU A 27 24.05 5.53 8.72
N SER A 28 23.08 5.03 7.94
CA SER A 28 22.07 4.07 8.42
C SER A 28 21.98 2.84 7.51
N VAL A 29 21.53 1.72 8.08
CA VAL A 29 21.03 0.59 7.32
C VAL A 29 19.57 0.86 7.05
N ALA A 30 19.24 1.07 5.78
CA ALA A 30 17.90 1.37 5.33
C ALA A 30 17.62 0.75 3.96
N GLY A 31 16.36 0.45 3.70
CA GLY A 31 15.83 0.09 2.39
C GLY A 31 15.10 1.27 1.77
N THR A 32 15.16 1.34 0.43
CA THR A 32 14.44 2.31 -0.43
C THR A 32 14.42 3.72 0.15
N GLU A 33 15.43 4.55 -0.13
CA GLU A 33 15.43 6.00 0.20
C GLU A 33 14.99 6.33 1.64
N ASP A 34 15.42 5.52 2.62
CA ASP A 34 15.06 5.61 4.05
C ASP A 34 13.56 5.48 4.38
N PHE A 35 12.73 5.04 3.42
CA PHE A 35 11.34 4.67 3.68
C PHE A 35 11.23 3.43 4.56
N PHE A 36 12.24 2.57 4.52
CA PHE A 36 12.36 1.40 5.38
C PHE A 36 13.64 1.51 6.20
N TYR A 37 13.57 2.26 7.29
CA TYR A 37 14.69 2.42 8.21
C TYR A 37 14.87 1.18 9.10
N TYR A 38 16.10 0.65 9.20
CA TYR A 38 16.41 -0.45 10.13
C TYR A 38 17.10 0.07 11.39
N LEU A 39 18.35 0.52 11.27
CA LEU A 39 19.13 1.04 12.40
C LEU A 39 20.31 1.91 11.91
N PRO A 40 20.80 2.83 12.75
CA PRO A 40 22.00 3.61 12.45
C PRO A 40 23.28 2.76 12.65
N LYS A 41 24.31 2.98 11.83
CA LYS A 41 25.40 2.02 11.53
C LYS A 41 26.49 1.73 12.59
N ASP A 42 26.36 1.88 13.90
CA ASP A 42 27.52 1.83 14.81
C ASP A 42 28.74 2.73 14.40
N GLU A 43 29.71 2.93 15.30
CA GLU A 43 30.89 3.75 15.01
C GLU A 43 31.88 3.00 14.11
N ASN A 44 32.42 3.69 13.10
CA ASN A 44 33.50 3.18 12.26
C ASN A 44 34.73 4.08 12.39
N LYS A 45 35.51 3.85 13.44
CA LYS A 45 36.65 4.70 13.80
C LYS A 45 37.86 4.47 12.88
N LYS A 46 38.40 5.56 12.34
CA LYS A 46 39.74 5.62 11.73
C LYS A 46 40.55 6.69 12.46
N GLY A 47 41.26 6.27 13.52
CA GLY A 47 41.81 7.21 14.50
C GLY A 47 40.69 7.81 15.34
N ASP A 48 40.72 9.13 15.54
CA ASP A 48 39.71 9.86 16.32
C ASP A 48 38.44 10.23 15.52
N VAL A 49 38.39 9.88 14.23
CA VAL A 49 37.28 10.21 13.33
C VAL A 49 36.35 9.02 13.17
N ASP A 50 35.04 9.21 13.37
CA ASP A 50 34.01 8.26 12.96
C ASP A 50 33.61 8.48 11.50
N LEU A 51 33.89 7.49 10.65
CA LEU A 51 33.54 7.53 9.23
C LEU A 51 32.03 7.47 8.98
N ASN A 52 31.26 6.93 9.93
CA ASN A 52 29.81 6.85 9.79
C ASN A 52 29.09 8.13 10.23
N GLU A 53 29.75 9.04 10.97
CA GLU A 53 29.23 10.35 11.39
C GLU A 53 29.12 11.32 10.20
N GLN A 54 28.22 10.99 9.27
CA GLN A 54 27.92 11.75 8.07
C GLN A 54 26.44 12.09 8.08
N SER A 55 26.13 13.38 8.02
CA SER A 55 24.74 13.83 7.90
C SER A 55 24.24 13.68 6.47
N SER A 56 23.00 13.22 6.30
CA SER A 56 22.39 13.08 4.98
C SER A 56 20.91 13.48 5.00
N LEU A 57 20.45 14.05 3.88
CA LEU A 57 19.04 14.35 3.63
C LEU A 57 18.57 13.48 2.46
N ARG A 58 17.51 12.70 2.69
CA ARG A 58 16.79 11.96 1.64
C ARG A 58 15.45 12.59 1.37
N TYR A 59 15.05 12.55 0.10
CA TYR A 59 13.76 13.03 -0.36
C TYR A 59 13.22 12.15 -1.47
N ALA A 60 11.95 11.75 -1.35
CA ALA A 60 11.28 11.01 -2.41
C ALA A 60 9.75 11.16 -2.34
N ALA A 61 9.11 11.10 -3.51
CA ALA A 61 7.66 11.16 -3.67
C ALA A 61 7.02 9.82 -4.07
N ILE A 62 7.77 8.72 -4.01
CA ILE A 62 7.39 7.42 -4.60
C ILE A 62 6.24 6.70 -3.87
N THR A 63 5.83 7.21 -2.70
CA THR A 63 4.66 6.70 -1.97
C THR A 63 3.35 7.39 -2.36
N SER A 64 3.42 8.37 -3.27
CA SER A 64 2.25 8.98 -3.90
C SER A 64 1.38 7.92 -4.54
N ARG A 65 0.06 8.09 -4.42
CA ARG A 65 -0.93 7.06 -4.71
C ARG A 65 -2.03 7.59 -5.59
N ILE A 66 -2.49 6.73 -6.50
CA ILE A 66 -3.69 6.94 -7.28
C ILE A 66 -4.52 5.66 -7.28
N GLY A 67 -5.84 5.81 -7.29
CA GLY A 67 -6.75 4.69 -7.36
C GLY A 67 -8.09 5.09 -7.93
N LEU A 68 -8.81 4.07 -8.41
CA LEU A 68 -10.13 4.18 -8.99
C LEU A 68 -11.05 3.17 -8.32
N ASN A 69 -12.21 3.64 -7.89
CA ASN A 69 -13.29 2.80 -7.37
C ASN A 69 -14.47 2.81 -8.34
N VAL A 70 -15.06 1.65 -8.55
CA VAL A 70 -16.35 1.47 -9.22
C VAL A 70 -17.35 1.00 -8.17
N THR A 71 -18.44 1.73 -8.00
CA THR A 71 -19.46 1.45 -6.99
C THR A 71 -20.86 1.67 -7.56
N GLY A 72 -21.89 1.28 -6.82
CA GLY A 72 -23.28 1.63 -7.15
C GLY A 72 -23.91 0.82 -8.29
N TYR A 73 -23.20 -0.15 -8.88
CA TYR A 73 -23.81 -1.12 -9.78
C TYR A 73 -24.58 -2.16 -8.96
N GLU A 74 -25.87 -2.30 -9.28
CA GLU A 74 -26.76 -3.26 -8.67
C GLU A 74 -27.58 -3.96 -9.75
N TYR A 75 -27.64 -5.29 -9.68
CA TYR A 75 -28.46 -6.11 -10.56
C TYR A 75 -29.15 -7.19 -9.75
N ASN A 76 -30.49 -7.23 -9.80
CA ASN A 76 -31.29 -8.24 -9.08
C ASN A 76 -30.97 -8.32 -7.56
N GLY A 77 -30.71 -7.16 -6.95
CA GLY A 77 -30.32 -7.01 -5.54
C GLY A 77 -28.88 -7.40 -5.21
N PHE A 78 -28.08 -7.82 -6.20
CA PHE A 78 -26.64 -8.00 -6.02
C PHE A 78 -25.93 -6.68 -6.24
N LYS A 79 -25.19 -6.22 -5.24
CA LYS A 79 -24.34 -5.05 -5.31
C LYS A 79 -22.95 -5.47 -5.77
N MET A 80 -22.48 -4.84 -6.83
CA MET A 80 -21.14 -5.08 -7.36
C MET A 80 -20.27 -3.83 -7.26
N GLY A 81 -18.97 -4.06 -7.15
CA GLY A 81 -17.97 -3.01 -7.13
C GLY A 81 -16.62 -3.50 -7.64
N ALA A 82 -15.72 -2.56 -7.89
CA ALA A 82 -14.35 -2.86 -8.26
C ALA A 82 -13.40 -1.78 -7.74
N LYS A 83 -12.13 -2.14 -7.55
CA LYS A 83 -11.07 -1.20 -7.22
C LYS A 83 -9.81 -1.54 -8.00
N ILE A 84 -9.11 -0.51 -8.46
CA ILE A 84 -7.68 -0.55 -8.78
C ILE A 84 -6.96 0.53 -7.97
N GLU A 85 -5.82 0.22 -7.37
CA GLU A 85 -4.99 1.14 -6.59
C GLU A 85 -3.51 0.89 -6.91
N THR A 86 -2.74 1.96 -7.14
CA THR A 86 -1.32 1.91 -7.50
C THR A 86 -0.49 2.93 -6.71
N ASP A 87 0.80 2.65 -6.52
CA ASP A 87 1.82 3.59 -6.05
C ASP A 87 3.13 3.40 -6.82
N PHE A 88 4.18 4.14 -6.48
CA PHE A 88 5.50 4.00 -7.12
C PHE A 88 6.54 3.32 -6.23
N TYR A 89 6.12 2.74 -5.10
CA TYR A 89 7.00 2.13 -4.10
C TYR A 89 7.35 0.69 -4.49
N ASN A 90 8.01 0.50 -5.63
CA ASN A 90 8.46 -0.81 -6.09
C ASN A 90 9.84 -1.12 -5.47
N GLY A 91 9.95 -2.18 -4.68
CA GLY A 91 11.17 -2.52 -3.94
C GLY A 91 12.40 -2.58 -4.87
N LEU A 92 13.52 -2.00 -4.44
CA LEU A 92 14.68 -1.73 -5.30
C LEU A 92 15.60 -2.94 -5.49
N THR A 93 15.07 -4.11 -5.83
CA THR A 93 15.92 -5.17 -6.40
C THR A 93 16.12 -4.87 -7.88
N GLY A 94 17.15 -4.07 -8.21
CA GLY A 94 17.70 -3.98 -9.56
C GLY A 94 17.19 -2.86 -10.48
N VAL A 95 16.40 -1.90 -10.00
CA VAL A 95 15.98 -0.73 -10.81
C VAL A 95 16.73 0.52 -10.35
N SER A 96 17.62 1.02 -11.22
CA SER A 96 18.38 2.25 -10.99
C SER A 96 17.48 3.48 -11.19
N GLY A 97 17.20 4.19 -10.09
CA GLY A 97 16.75 5.59 -10.11
C GLY A 97 15.37 5.90 -10.72
N THR A 98 14.59 4.91 -11.16
CA THR A 98 13.30 5.16 -11.83
C THR A 98 12.13 4.66 -10.98
N ALA A 99 11.19 5.57 -10.70
CA ALA A 99 9.93 5.25 -10.05
C ALA A 99 9.06 4.37 -10.95
N VAL A 100 8.73 3.15 -10.50
CA VAL A 100 7.92 2.19 -11.27
C VAL A 100 6.53 2.09 -10.66
N LEU A 101 5.50 2.25 -11.49
CA LEU A 101 4.13 2.09 -11.06
C LEU A 101 3.87 0.63 -10.65
N ARG A 102 3.50 0.43 -9.39
CA ARG A 102 3.23 -0.86 -8.75
C ARG A 102 1.75 -1.00 -8.43
N LEU A 103 1.20 -2.17 -8.69
CA LEU A 103 -0.15 -2.53 -8.29
C LEU A 103 -0.23 -2.78 -6.78
N ARG A 104 -1.11 -2.05 -6.08
CA ARG A 104 -1.41 -2.27 -4.67
C ARG A 104 -2.63 -3.16 -4.52
N GLN A 105 -3.78 -2.75 -5.05
CA GLN A 105 -5.03 -3.51 -5.01
C GLN A 105 -5.64 -3.57 -6.41
N ALA A 106 -6.21 -4.72 -6.77
CA ALA A 106 -7.03 -4.91 -7.96
C ALA A 106 -8.03 -6.03 -7.68
N TYR A 107 -9.28 -5.69 -7.44
CA TYR A 107 -10.30 -6.68 -7.09
C TYR A 107 -11.69 -6.23 -7.51
N VAL A 108 -12.59 -7.20 -7.55
CA VAL A 108 -14.04 -7.00 -7.66
C VAL A 108 -14.74 -7.45 -6.39
N THR A 109 -15.91 -6.90 -6.13
CA THR A 109 -16.79 -7.29 -5.04
C THR A 109 -18.17 -7.64 -5.57
N ILE A 110 -18.79 -8.68 -5.03
CA ILE A 110 -20.20 -8.99 -5.23
C ILE A 110 -20.81 -9.33 -3.87
N GLY A 111 -21.95 -8.73 -3.54
CA GLY A 111 -22.62 -8.97 -2.26
C GLY A 111 -24.11 -8.81 -2.35
N LYS A 112 -24.83 -9.44 -1.42
CA LYS A 112 -26.27 -9.33 -1.28
C LYS A 112 -26.65 -9.53 0.18
N ASN A 113 -27.56 -8.72 0.70
CA ASN A 113 -27.96 -8.73 2.11
C ASN A 113 -26.74 -8.60 3.03
N ASP A 114 -26.46 -9.62 3.84
CA ASP A 114 -25.43 -9.62 4.89
C ASP A 114 -24.08 -10.19 4.46
N TRP A 115 -23.95 -10.66 3.21
CA TRP A 115 -22.71 -11.24 2.72
C TRP A 115 -22.09 -10.44 1.57
N MET A 116 -20.76 -10.48 1.50
CA MET A 116 -19.96 -9.88 0.43
C MET A 116 -18.75 -10.75 0.12
N VAL A 117 -18.54 -11.06 -1.15
CA VAL A 117 -17.35 -11.72 -1.67
C VAL A 117 -16.44 -10.69 -2.33
N THR A 118 -15.15 -10.72 -1.99
CA THR A 118 -14.09 -9.97 -2.64
C THR A 118 -13.15 -10.93 -3.35
N ALA A 119 -12.89 -10.72 -4.65
CA ALA A 119 -11.98 -11.57 -5.44
C ALA A 119 -10.95 -10.72 -6.19
N GLY A 120 -9.67 -11.05 -6.01
CA GLY A 120 -8.54 -10.35 -6.64
C GLY A 120 -7.42 -10.04 -5.65
N GLN A 121 -6.52 -9.13 -6.01
CA GLN A 121 -5.46 -8.67 -5.14
C GLN A 121 -6.01 -7.64 -4.14
N ALA A 122 -6.14 -8.05 -2.89
CA ALA A 122 -6.69 -7.23 -1.81
C ALA A 122 -5.87 -7.42 -0.52
N TRP A 123 -6.20 -6.64 0.51
CA TRP A 123 -5.56 -6.78 1.83
C TRP A 123 -5.78 -8.18 2.40
N HIS A 124 -4.70 -8.81 2.86
CA HIS A 124 -4.77 -10.06 3.61
C HIS A 124 -5.67 -9.86 4.85
N PRO A 125 -6.52 -10.84 5.26
CA PRO A 125 -7.44 -10.66 6.38
C PRO A 125 -6.77 -10.26 7.70
N MET A 126 -5.53 -10.70 7.93
CA MET A 126 -4.73 -10.30 9.10
C MET A 126 -4.35 -8.81 9.13
N ALA A 127 -4.57 -8.07 8.04
CA ALA A 127 -4.34 -6.64 7.98
C ALA A 127 -5.51 -5.79 8.49
N ALA A 128 -6.60 -6.41 8.96
CA ALA A 128 -7.79 -5.70 9.45
C ALA A 128 -7.47 -4.72 10.60
N ASP A 129 -6.56 -5.10 11.49
CA ASP A 129 -6.21 -4.33 12.69
C ASP A 129 -4.80 -3.71 12.60
N MET A 130 -4.35 -3.37 11.39
CA MET A 130 -3.06 -2.71 11.19
C MET A 130 -3.06 -1.33 11.87
N PRO A 131 -2.06 -0.99 12.71
CA PRO A 131 -1.96 0.34 13.30
C PRO A 131 -1.62 1.40 12.26
N ASP A 132 -2.08 2.62 12.50
CA ASP A 132 -1.62 3.78 11.75
C ASP A 132 -0.18 4.11 12.14
N VAL A 133 0.66 4.26 11.12
CA VAL A 133 2.11 4.36 11.25
C VAL A 133 2.66 5.37 10.26
N PHE A 134 3.64 6.14 10.71
CA PHE A 134 4.33 7.08 9.83
C PHE A 134 5.27 6.37 8.86
N SER A 135 6.00 5.37 9.36
CA SER A 135 7.03 4.62 8.65
C SER A 135 6.46 3.44 7.86
N LEU A 136 7.08 3.11 6.73
CA LEU A 136 6.60 2.06 5.82
C LEU A 136 7.09 0.65 6.18
N ASN A 137 7.87 0.52 7.25
CA ASN A 137 8.40 -0.77 7.74
C ASN A 137 7.39 -1.57 8.59
N THR A 138 6.12 -1.19 8.58
CA THR A 138 5.09 -1.79 9.43
C THR A 138 4.84 -3.25 9.08
N GLY A 139 4.78 -4.07 10.13
CA GLY A 139 4.58 -5.52 10.03
C GLY A 139 5.88 -6.32 10.00
N ALA A 140 6.98 -5.72 9.55
CA ALA A 140 8.26 -6.42 9.44
C ALA A 140 8.73 -7.00 10.80
N PRO A 141 9.37 -8.18 10.80
CA PRO A 141 9.80 -8.97 9.63
C PRO A 141 8.71 -9.87 9.05
N PHE A 142 7.56 -9.99 9.71
CA PHE A 142 6.45 -10.78 9.22
C PHE A 142 5.71 -9.95 8.14
N GLY A 143 5.07 -10.59 7.16
CA GLY A 143 4.36 -9.85 6.10
C GLY A 143 2.85 -9.72 6.31
N PRO A 144 2.28 -9.52 7.53
CA PRO A 144 0.84 -9.67 7.74
C PRO A 144 0.01 -8.63 6.99
N PHE A 145 0.65 -7.51 6.59
CA PHE A 145 0.06 -6.41 5.84
C PHE A 145 0.33 -6.51 4.34
N SER A 146 0.40 -7.75 3.84
CA SER A 146 0.52 -8.03 2.41
C SER A 146 -0.81 -7.80 1.68
N ARG A 147 -0.70 -7.49 0.39
CA ARG A 147 -1.82 -7.51 -0.54
C ARG A 147 -1.57 -8.66 -1.49
N THR A 148 -2.42 -9.70 -1.42
CA THR A 148 -2.23 -10.95 -2.15
C THR A 148 -3.48 -11.27 -2.97
N PRO A 149 -3.34 -11.96 -4.10
CA PRO A 149 -4.48 -12.56 -4.78
C PRO A 149 -5.24 -13.48 -3.81
N GLN A 150 -6.52 -13.20 -3.61
CA GLN A 150 -7.36 -13.95 -2.67
C GLN A 150 -8.84 -13.93 -3.08
N VAL A 151 -9.61 -14.85 -2.50
CA VAL A 151 -11.07 -14.81 -2.46
C VAL A 151 -11.48 -14.76 -0.99
N LYS A 152 -12.22 -13.73 -0.60
CA LYS A 152 -12.60 -13.44 0.78
C LYS A 152 -14.12 -13.32 0.88
N LEU A 153 -14.73 -13.97 1.86
CA LEU A 153 -16.14 -13.81 2.22
C LEU A 153 -16.24 -13.03 3.53
N ASP A 154 -16.95 -11.90 3.51
CA ASP A 154 -17.36 -11.17 4.69
C ASP A 154 -18.85 -11.45 4.95
N TYR A 155 -19.23 -11.77 6.19
CA TYR A 155 -20.62 -11.98 6.61
C TYR A 155 -20.92 -11.13 7.84
N LYS A 156 -22.06 -10.44 7.85
CA LYS A 156 -22.56 -9.68 9.00
C LYS A 156 -23.54 -10.54 9.80
N PHE A 157 -23.24 -10.74 11.07
CA PHE A 157 -24.08 -11.47 12.03
C PHE A 157 -24.99 -10.51 12.81
#